data_AF-A0A7S0LPT8-F1
#
_entry.id   AF-A0A7S0LPT8-F1
#
_cell.length_a   1.000
_cell.length_b   1.000
_cell.length_c   1.000
_cell.angle_alpha   90.00
_cell.angle_beta   90.00
_cell.angle_gamma   90.00
#
_symmetry.space_group_name_H-M   'P 1'
#
loop_
_entity.id
_entity.type
_entity.pdbx_description
1 polymer ?
#
loop_
_entity_poly.entity_id
_entity_poly.type
_entity_poly.pdbx_seq_one_letter_code
_entity_poly.pdbx_strand_id
1 'polypeptide(L)'
;DSLTHRSGEGGRCSEHSVMGSNTAPSGSKFNTILAEGKALFRQTFSKLNESTEETINKLGINTEDLAKLDRVPLICAIASLIINIVLIASRYSVAWVKGTAMFAGEPFTVHASLSDVMFTNSGGVHVLTSKVGACSGYGDFCPLDVLAGDCEVPADLPAYAISGGLMTTSKDVWCQLRDTGGATLGLLWVGFVPGLIATCFTFMYAAKEIPKVGDFFDMLAAKGFSSFVQKIVLSSSWGALWVFMFVSMTTFASGVPDSLGVAGTDFEASFGLLRLCFLLVSGFGALLITSLFELWNAENVAEAYSEFAETKFMTAPAKKLLYYLLFLQMILYMLLTIDAVHWEMLLVVIAGYYLDAKVKNFMLMYVAAVSVTILLDVIHIGGMPSFELMTPGESFCNVIYVIVFLSKFAVLGAIYFYEKESNAHAETFQRFDEVSPDEIAE
;
A
#
# COMPACT_ATOMS: atom_id res chain seq x y z
N ASP A 1 14.70 81.59 -8.45
CA ASP A 1 15.70 81.65 -9.53
C ASP A 1 16.99 80.98 -9.14
N SER A 2 17.52 80.21 -10.10
CA SER A 2 18.80 79.48 -10.18
C SER A 2 19.21 78.52 -9.05
N LEU A 3 19.14 77.20 -9.30
CA LEU A 3 20.30 76.35 -9.61
C LEU A 3 19.97 74.85 -9.54
N THR A 4 20.70 74.12 -10.37
CA THR A 4 20.61 72.72 -10.76
C THR A 4 21.38 71.77 -9.84
N HIS A 5 21.01 70.49 -9.96
CA HIS A 5 21.76 69.25 -9.79
C HIS A 5 21.77 68.46 -8.45
N ARG A 6 21.34 67.19 -8.64
CA ARG A 6 21.70 65.91 -8.01
C ARG A 6 21.05 65.51 -6.68
N SER A 7 20.59 64.24 -6.72
CA SER A 7 20.39 63.29 -5.61
C SER A 7 19.09 63.37 -4.80
N GLY A 8 18.50 62.19 -4.55
CA GLY A 8 17.87 61.88 -3.25
C GLY A 8 16.35 61.69 -3.24
N GLU A 9 15.95 60.44 -3.00
CA GLU A 9 14.92 59.93 -2.06
C GLU A 9 13.57 60.66 -1.78
N GLY A 10 12.56 59.82 -1.57
CA GLY A 10 11.29 60.12 -0.87
C GLY A 10 10.08 59.93 -1.79
N GLY A 11 9.25 58.90 -1.69
CA GLY A 11 8.77 58.24 -0.48
C GLY A 11 7.73 59.14 0.21
N ARG A 12 6.43 58.86 0.02
CA ARG A 12 5.42 59.19 1.04
C ARG A 12 4.12 58.40 0.89
N CYS A 13 3.78 57.72 1.97
CA CYS A 13 2.51 57.09 2.31
C CYS A 13 1.47 58.12 2.82
N SER A 14 0.18 57.76 2.75
CA SER A 14 -0.85 57.88 3.81
C SER A 14 -2.12 57.11 3.35
N GLU A 15 -2.61 56.05 4.01
CA GLU A 15 -3.55 56.01 5.16
C GLU A 15 -4.88 56.75 4.88
N HIS A 16 -6.12 56.24 5.04
CA HIS A 16 -6.71 55.22 5.92
C HIS A 16 -8.09 54.70 5.40
N SER A 17 -8.38 53.41 5.66
CA SER A 17 -9.65 52.73 6.06
C SER A 17 -10.95 52.75 5.20
N VAL A 18 -11.41 51.55 4.78
CA VAL A 18 -12.76 50.97 5.05
C VAL A 18 -12.68 49.43 5.00
N MET A 19 -13.33 48.76 5.95
CA MET A 19 -13.55 47.31 6.06
C MET A 19 -13.98 46.62 4.74
N GLY A 20 -13.35 45.48 4.46
CA GLY A 20 -13.85 44.50 3.50
C GLY A 20 -13.32 43.12 3.88
N SER A 21 -14.23 42.24 4.29
CA SER A 21 -13.96 40.82 4.52
C SER A 21 -13.32 40.21 3.28
N ASN A 22 -12.10 39.69 3.39
CA ASN A 22 -11.50 38.85 2.36
C ASN A 22 -11.08 37.53 2.99
N THR A 23 -12.05 36.64 3.10
CA THR A 23 -11.84 35.21 2.94
C THR A 23 -11.11 34.99 1.61
N ALA A 24 -9.84 34.60 1.66
CA ALA A 24 -9.04 34.26 0.48
C ALA A 24 -8.90 32.73 0.34
N PRO A 25 -8.79 32.22 -0.90
CA PRO A 25 -9.41 30.95 -1.29
C PRO A 25 -8.42 29.77 -1.23
N SER A 26 -8.71 28.77 -0.39
CA SER A 26 -7.94 27.52 -0.32
C SER A 26 -8.15 26.59 -1.52
N GLY A 27 -9.13 26.87 -2.38
CA GLY A 27 -9.46 26.04 -3.56
C GLY A 27 -8.57 26.25 -4.79
N SER A 28 -7.82 27.35 -4.90
CA SER A 28 -7.01 27.59 -6.12
C SER A 28 -5.72 26.77 -6.14
N LYS A 29 -4.99 26.71 -5.02
CA LYS A 29 -3.72 25.95 -4.94
C LYS A 29 -3.91 24.44 -5.11
N PHE A 30 -4.98 23.86 -4.56
CA PHE A 30 -5.28 22.43 -4.72
C PHE A 30 -5.61 22.09 -6.18
N ASN A 31 -6.38 22.93 -6.87
CA ASN A 31 -6.70 22.75 -8.29
C ASN A 31 -5.48 22.92 -9.19
N THR A 32 -4.54 23.80 -8.84
CA THR A 32 -3.27 23.95 -9.56
C THR A 32 -2.38 22.72 -9.39
N ILE A 33 -2.22 22.20 -8.16
CA ILE A 33 -1.44 20.98 -7.89
C ILE A 33 -2.08 19.75 -8.56
N LEU A 34 -3.41 19.64 -8.56
CA LEU A 34 -4.13 18.55 -9.22
C LEU A 34 -4.02 18.63 -10.76
N ALA A 35 -3.99 19.84 -11.33
CA ALA A 35 -3.79 20.05 -12.76
C ALA A 35 -2.34 19.75 -13.19
N GLU A 36 -1.36 20.18 -12.40
CA GLU A 36 0.06 19.86 -12.60
C GLU A 36 0.31 18.36 -12.48
N GLY A 37 -0.26 17.70 -11.46
CA GLY A 37 -0.18 16.24 -11.28
C GLY A 37 -0.83 15.46 -12.43
N LYS A 38 -1.99 15.90 -12.94
CA LYS A 38 -2.61 15.30 -14.14
C LYS A 38 -1.79 15.51 -15.39
N ALA A 39 -1.16 16.67 -15.57
CA ALA A 39 -0.31 16.96 -16.72
C ALA A 39 0.97 16.11 -16.68
N LEU A 40 1.61 16.00 -15.52
CA LEU A 40 2.81 15.20 -15.30
C LEU A 40 2.51 13.70 -15.44
N PHE A 41 1.35 13.24 -14.95
CA PHE A 41 0.88 11.86 -15.14
C PHE A 41 0.60 11.58 -16.62
N ARG A 42 -0.12 12.45 -17.34
CA ARG A 42 -0.35 12.27 -18.79
C ARG A 42 0.93 12.28 -19.60
N GLN A 43 1.87 13.16 -19.28
CA GLN A 43 3.15 13.24 -19.97
C GLN A 43 4.03 12.02 -19.69
N THR A 44 4.00 11.51 -18.46
CA THR A 44 4.71 10.28 -18.08
C THR A 44 4.07 9.06 -18.76
N PHE A 45 2.74 9.00 -18.79
CA PHE A 45 1.98 7.91 -19.41
C PHE A 45 2.08 7.93 -20.93
N SER A 46 2.09 9.10 -21.58
CA SER A 46 2.29 9.21 -23.03
C SER A 46 3.71 8.82 -23.43
N LYS A 47 4.72 9.22 -22.65
CA LYS A 47 6.11 8.78 -22.85
C LYS A 47 6.28 7.28 -22.60
N LEU A 48 5.58 6.74 -21.61
CA LEU A 48 5.53 5.29 -21.38
C LEU A 48 4.83 4.59 -22.54
N ASN A 49 3.72 5.12 -23.07
CA ASN A 49 2.99 4.49 -24.16
C ASN A 49 3.77 4.53 -25.48
N GLU A 50 4.40 5.67 -25.83
CA GLU A 50 5.31 5.78 -26.98
C GLU A 50 6.53 4.86 -26.80
N SER A 51 7.15 4.84 -25.61
CA SER A 51 8.27 3.94 -25.32
C SER A 51 7.85 2.47 -25.36
N THR A 52 6.63 2.15 -24.95
CA THR A 52 6.09 0.78 -24.97
C THR A 52 5.78 0.36 -26.39
N GLU A 53 5.17 1.20 -27.22
CA GLU A 53 4.96 0.92 -28.65
C GLU A 53 6.28 0.81 -29.40
N GLU A 54 7.25 1.68 -29.14
CA GLU A 54 8.58 1.61 -29.76
C GLU A 54 9.35 0.36 -29.31
N THR A 55 9.17 -0.07 -28.05
CA THR A 55 9.79 -1.30 -27.51
C THR A 55 9.08 -2.55 -28.02
N ILE A 56 7.75 -2.57 -28.10
CA ILE A 56 6.95 -3.66 -28.68
C ILE A 56 7.29 -3.83 -30.17
N ASN A 57 7.40 -2.72 -30.91
CA ASN A 57 7.79 -2.73 -32.32
C ASN A 57 9.26 -3.14 -32.51
N LYS A 58 10.18 -2.74 -31.63
CA LYS A 58 11.59 -3.20 -31.64
C LYS A 58 11.75 -4.66 -31.22
N LEU A 59 10.87 -5.19 -30.37
CA LEU A 59 10.88 -6.58 -29.92
C LEU A 59 10.21 -7.53 -30.92
N GLY A 60 9.39 -7.00 -31.84
CA GLY A 60 8.68 -7.75 -32.88
C GLY A 60 7.54 -8.59 -32.34
N ILE A 61 6.84 -8.10 -31.31
CA ILE A 61 5.74 -8.82 -30.64
C ILE A 61 4.43 -8.52 -31.39
N ASN A 62 3.84 -9.53 -32.02
CA ASN A 62 2.53 -9.42 -32.68
C ASN A 62 1.38 -9.51 -31.66
N THR A 63 0.18 -9.01 -32.01
CA THR A 63 -1.03 -9.15 -31.19
C THR A 63 -1.45 -10.61 -30.95
N GLU A 64 -1.08 -11.52 -31.86
CA GLU A 64 -1.25 -12.98 -31.70
C GLU A 64 -0.30 -13.58 -30.64
N ASP A 65 0.86 -12.97 -30.39
CA ASP A 65 1.80 -13.46 -29.36
C ASP A 65 1.37 -13.03 -27.95
N LEU A 66 0.62 -11.92 -27.83
CA LEU A 66 -0.02 -11.50 -26.59
C LEU A 66 -1.13 -12.48 -26.15
N ALA A 67 -1.78 -13.16 -27.09
CA ALA A 67 -2.82 -14.17 -26.79
C ALA A 67 -2.25 -15.49 -26.25
N LYS A 68 -0.96 -15.77 -26.49
CA LYS A 68 -0.24 -16.97 -26.03
C LYS A 68 0.37 -16.82 -24.62
N LEU A 69 0.20 -15.65 -23.99
CA LEU A 69 0.70 -15.42 -22.64
C LEU A 69 -0.14 -16.19 -21.62
N ASP A 70 0.52 -16.92 -20.73
CA ASP A 70 -0.15 -17.53 -19.59
C ASP A 70 -0.60 -16.44 -18.61
N ARG A 71 -1.91 -16.38 -18.35
CA ARG A 71 -2.56 -15.27 -17.63
C ARG A 71 -2.15 -15.23 -16.17
N VAL A 72 -2.01 -16.38 -15.50
CA VAL A 72 -1.71 -16.41 -14.06
C VAL A 72 -0.28 -15.94 -13.78
N PRO A 73 0.76 -16.48 -14.44
CA PRO A 73 2.12 -15.96 -14.31
C PRO A 73 2.23 -14.50 -14.75
N LEU A 74 1.50 -14.06 -15.79
CA LEU A 74 1.52 -12.65 -16.22
C LEU A 74 1.02 -11.70 -15.13
N ILE A 75 -0.13 -12.01 -14.50
CA ILE A 75 -0.67 -11.22 -13.39
C ILE A 75 0.32 -11.19 -12.22
N CYS A 76 0.89 -12.33 -11.86
CA CYS A 76 1.88 -12.43 -10.78
C CYS A 76 3.15 -11.62 -11.10
N ALA A 77 3.58 -11.58 -12.36
CA ALA A 77 4.75 -10.83 -12.81
C ALA A 77 4.51 -9.31 -12.73
N ILE A 78 3.33 -8.84 -13.17
CA ILE A 78 2.95 -7.43 -13.06
C ILE A 78 2.84 -7.02 -11.59
N ALA A 79 2.20 -7.83 -10.75
CA ALA A 79 2.12 -7.58 -9.32
C ALA A 79 3.51 -7.51 -8.68
N SER A 80 4.40 -8.46 -9.03
CA SER A 80 5.79 -8.48 -8.56
C SER A 80 6.57 -7.23 -8.95
N LEU A 81 6.36 -6.69 -10.16
CA LEU A 81 6.96 -5.43 -10.57
C LEU A 81 6.48 -4.25 -9.70
N ILE A 82 5.17 -4.16 -9.45
CA ILE A 82 4.59 -3.12 -8.59
C ILE A 82 5.16 -3.24 -7.17
N ILE A 83 5.22 -4.45 -6.61
CA ILE A 83 5.81 -4.71 -5.28
C ILE A 83 7.24 -4.19 -5.23
N ASN A 84 8.08 -4.53 -6.20
CA ASN A 84 9.48 -4.07 -6.23
C ASN A 84 9.59 -2.54 -6.30
N ILE A 85 8.73 -1.87 -7.08
CA ILE A 85 8.70 -0.40 -7.16
C ILE A 85 8.30 0.20 -5.81
N VAL A 86 7.27 -0.35 -5.16
CA VAL A 86 6.81 0.12 -3.84
C VAL A 86 7.87 -0.11 -2.76
N LEU A 87 8.56 -1.26 -2.79
CA LEU A 87 9.68 -1.54 -1.88
C LEU A 87 10.79 -0.48 -2.02
N ILE A 88 11.17 -0.13 -3.25
CA ILE A 88 12.15 0.95 -3.50
C ILE A 88 11.62 2.29 -2.99
N ALA A 89 10.37 2.63 -3.28
CA ALA A 89 9.78 3.90 -2.85
C ALA A 89 9.71 4.02 -1.32
N SER A 90 9.37 2.93 -0.62
CA SER A 90 9.26 2.90 0.84
C SER A 90 10.58 3.25 1.53
N ARG A 91 11.72 2.92 0.92
CA ARG A 91 13.05 3.25 1.45
C ARG A 91 13.29 4.75 1.58
N TYR A 92 12.91 5.52 0.56
CA TYR A 92 13.22 6.95 0.49
C TYR A 92 12.25 7.81 1.29
N SER A 93 11.23 7.20 1.88
CA SER A 93 10.23 7.88 2.69
C SER A 93 10.64 7.94 4.15
N VAL A 94 10.45 9.09 4.80
CA VAL A 94 10.68 9.30 6.24
C VAL A 94 9.54 8.83 7.14
N ALA A 95 8.54 8.17 6.56
CA ALA A 95 7.34 7.74 7.27
C ALA A 95 7.40 6.25 7.66
N TRP A 96 8.46 5.79 8.34
CA TRP A 96 8.50 4.43 8.88
C TRP A 96 8.00 4.37 10.31
N VAL A 97 8.47 5.30 11.15
CA VAL A 97 8.07 5.42 12.56
C VAL A 97 7.83 6.88 12.90
N LYS A 98 6.71 7.14 13.58
CA LYS A 98 6.37 8.41 14.21
C LYS A 98 6.59 8.29 15.71
N GLY A 99 7.07 9.36 16.33
CA GLY A 99 7.08 9.46 17.78
C GLY A 99 7.34 10.88 18.25
N THR A 100 7.45 11.05 19.56
CA THR A 100 7.75 12.35 20.18
C THR A 100 9.09 12.29 20.88
N ALA A 101 10.03 13.10 20.39
CA ALA A 101 11.35 13.29 21.00
C ALA A 101 11.40 14.58 21.82
N MET A 102 12.38 14.70 22.71
CA MET A 102 12.68 15.95 23.40
C MET A 102 14.03 16.49 22.97
N PHE A 103 14.09 17.81 22.81
CA PHE A 103 15.35 18.52 22.66
C PHE A 103 15.31 19.80 23.49
N ALA A 104 16.27 19.95 24.40
CA ALA A 104 16.36 21.10 25.29
C ALA A 104 15.04 21.44 26.02
N GLY A 105 14.29 20.42 26.46
CA GLY A 105 13.02 20.57 27.20
C GLY A 105 11.78 20.83 26.36
N GLU A 106 11.91 20.94 25.03
CA GLU A 106 10.79 21.09 24.10
C GLU A 106 10.48 19.76 23.40
N PRO A 107 9.21 19.32 23.36
CA PRO A 107 8.81 18.13 22.61
C PRO A 107 8.66 18.42 21.11
N PHE A 108 9.18 17.53 20.28
CA PHE A 108 9.08 17.59 18.82
C PHE A 108 8.50 16.29 18.27
N THR A 109 7.66 16.40 17.25
CA THR A 109 7.22 15.24 16.49
C THR A 109 8.35 14.80 15.57
N VAL A 110 8.61 13.51 15.55
CA VAL A 110 9.70 12.88 14.82
C VAL A 110 9.12 11.89 13.84
N HIS A 111 9.55 11.99 12.59
CA HIS A 111 9.30 11.00 11.54
C HIS A 111 10.63 10.41 11.13
N ALA A 112 10.84 9.13 11.43
CA ALA A 112 12.07 8.42 11.14
C ALA A 112 11.90 7.50 9.93
N SER A 113 12.90 7.52 9.03
CA SER A 113 13.14 6.52 8.00
C SER A 113 14.08 5.42 8.51
N LEU A 114 14.49 4.53 7.62
CA LEU A 114 15.54 3.54 7.89
C LEU A 114 16.93 4.15 8.11
N SER A 115 17.20 5.37 7.64
CA SER A 115 18.52 6.00 7.65
C SER A 115 18.54 7.45 8.12
N ASP A 116 17.40 8.13 8.08
CA ASP A 116 17.28 9.57 8.26
C ASP A 116 16.07 9.89 9.15
N VAL A 117 16.06 11.09 9.69
CA VAL A 117 14.97 11.58 10.51
C VAL A 117 14.56 12.99 10.10
N MET A 118 13.27 13.28 10.25
CA MET A 118 12.68 14.58 10.03
C MET A 118 11.98 15.04 11.32
N PHE A 119 12.24 16.30 11.71
CA PHE A 119 11.61 16.92 12.88
C PHE A 119 10.50 17.89 12.47
N THR A 120 9.32 17.76 13.08
CA THR A 120 8.14 18.59 12.82
C THR A 120 7.57 19.16 14.13
N ASN A 121 6.95 20.34 14.04
CA ASN A 121 6.24 20.94 15.18
C ASN A 121 4.82 20.34 15.26
N SER A 122 4.22 20.39 16.45
CA SER A 122 2.84 19.99 16.75
C SER A 122 1.75 20.74 15.96
N GLY A 123 2.12 21.70 15.09
CA GLY A 123 1.23 22.43 14.18
C GLY A 123 1.49 22.21 12.68
N GLY A 124 2.22 21.16 12.28
CA GLY A 124 2.33 20.73 10.88
C GLY A 124 3.28 21.54 9.99
N VAL A 125 4.05 22.48 10.55
CA VAL A 125 5.10 23.18 9.78
C VAL A 125 6.38 22.34 9.85
N HIS A 126 6.70 21.73 8.71
CA HIS A 126 7.97 21.06 8.42
C HIS A 126 9.14 22.05 8.56
N VAL A 127 10.33 21.54 8.91
CA VAL A 127 11.61 22.28 9.05
C VAL A 127 11.90 22.79 10.47
N LEU A 128 12.18 21.85 11.39
CA LEU A 128 12.92 22.12 12.64
C LEU A 128 14.26 21.40 12.71
N THR A 129 14.61 20.64 11.68
CA THR A 129 15.86 19.89 11.62
C THR A 129 17.09 20.79 11.81
N SER A 130 17.02 22.06 11.40
CA SER A 130 18.06 23.07 11.64
C SER A 130 18.19 23.53 13.10
N LYS A 131 17.19 23.29 13.95
CA LYS A 131 17.22 23.66 15.38
C LYS A 131 17.91 22.61 16.26
N VAL A 132 17.97 21.37 15.80
CA VAL A 132 18.71 20.31 16.50
C VAL A 132 20.19 20.55 16.18
N GLY A 133 20.99 20.90 17.19
CA GLY A 133 22.39 21.32 17.00
C GLY A 133 23.26 20.28 16.27
N ALA A 134 22.99 18.99 16.46
CA ALA A 134 23.69 17.93 15.72
C ALA A 134 23.34 17.90 14.22
N CYS A 135 22.18 18.42 13.85
CA CYS A 135 21.62 18.41 12.50
C CYS A 135 21.73 19.77 11.79
N SER A 136 22.39 20.77 12.41
CA SER A 136 22.55 22.11 11.83
C SER A 136 23.49 22.06 10.62
N GLY A 137 22.92 21.80 9.44
CA GLY A 137 23.67 21.69 8.19
C GLY A 137 23.06 20.75 7.15
N TYR A 138 22.13 19.87 7.55
CA TYR A 138 21.57 18.84 6.66
C TYR A 138 20.26 19.24 5.96
N GLY A 139 19.78 20.47 6.17
CA GLY A 139 18.52 20.94 5.57
C GLY A 139 17.31 20.36 6.31
N ASP A 140 16.39 19.73 5.56
CA ASP A 140 15.12 19.24 6.09
C ASP A 140 15.23 17.84 6.73
N PHE A 141 16.27 17.09 6.38
CA PHE A 141 16.52 15.72 6.85
C PHE A 141 17.81 15.67 7.65
N CYS A 142 17.89 14.82 8.67
CA CYS A 142 19.12 14.59 9.42
C CYS A 142 19.44 13.09 9.42
N PRO A 143 20.65 12.68 9.02
CA PRO A 143 21.03 11.27 9.08
C PRO A 143 20.99 10.74 10.52
N LEU A 144 20.43 9.54 10.72
CA LEU A 144 20.41 8.88 12.04
C LEU A 144 21.82 8.64 12.56
N ASP A 145 22.79 8.41 11.67
CA ASP A 145 24.21 8.28 12.02
C ASP A 145 24.77 9.51 12.74
N VAL A 146 24.29 10.71 12.40
CA VAL A 146 24.75 11.97 13.01
C VAL A 146 24.18 12.14 14.41
N LEU A 147 22.92 11.73 14.61
CA LEU A 147 22.28 11.75 15.94
C LEU A 147 22.81 10.63 16.85
N ALA A 148 23.16 9.50 16.27
CA ALA A 148 23.85 8.41 16.96
C ALA A 148 25.30 8.79 17.28
N GLY A 149 25.96 9.60 16.44
CA GLY A 149 27.31 10.14 16.61
C GLY A 149 28.41 9.09 16.56
N ASP A 150 28.54 8.34 17.65
CA ASP A 150 29.34 7.12 17.85
C ASP A 150 28.81 6.50 19.14
N CYS A 151 28.31 5.25 19.12
CA CYS A 151 27.55 4.66 20.24
C CYS A 151 28.41 4.24 21.45
N GLU A 152 29.43 5.04 21.79
CA GLU A 152 30.07 4.97 23.09
C GLU A 152 29.19 5.68 24.11
N VAL A 153 28.78 4.89 25.11
CA VAL A 153 28.08 5.32 26.31
C VAL A 153 29.09 6.15 27.14
N PRO A 154 28.91 7.46 27.34
CA PRO A 154 29.59 8.12 28.43
C PRO A 154 29.05 7.49 29.71
N ALA A 155 29.93 6.97 30.56
CA ALA A 155 29.58 6.29 31.82
C ALA A 155 28.73 7.14 32.79
N ASP A 156 28.51 8.42 32.48
CA ASP A 156 27.99 9.43 33.40
C ASP A 156 26.85 10.29 32.81
N LEU A 157 25.98 9.75 31.96
CA LEU A 157 24.74 10.45 31.62
C LEU A 157 23.73 10.29 32.78
N PRO A 158 23.30 11.38 33.45
CA PRO A 158 22.40 11.28 34.58
C PRO A 158 21.07 10.65 34.12
N ALA A 159 20.85 9.42 34.57
CA ALA A 159 19.54 8.80 34.59
C ALA A 159 18.57 9.74 35.30
N TYR A 160 17.42 9.99 34.68
CA TYR A 160 16.21 10.62 35.24
C TYR A 160 16.45 11.40 36.53
N ALA A 161 16.85 12.65 36.40
CA ALA A 161 16.98 13.50 37.56
C ALA A 161 15.98 14.65 37.48
N ILE A 162 15.21 14.76 38.56
CA ILE A 162 14.40 15.89 39.01
C ILE A 162 15.32 17.11 39.28
N SER A 163 16.32 17.35 38.41
CA SER A 163 17.48 18.20 38.62
C SER A 163 17.55 19.33 37.59
N GLY A 164 16.46 20.09 37.41
CA GLY A 164 16.48 21.44 36.83
C GLY A 164 17.15 21.67 35.47
N GLY A 165 17.52 20.61 34.73
CA GLY A 165 18.20 20.66 33.44
C GLY A 165 17.24 20.41 32.29
N LEU A 166 17.54 20.96 31.12
CA LEU A 166 16.73 20.80 29.92
C LEU A 166 16.83 19.35 29.40
N MET A 167 15.69 18.66 29.28
CA MET A 167 15.63 17.24 28.89
C MET A 167 15.86 17.05 27.38
N THR A 168 16.58 16.00 27.00
CA THR A 168 16.81 15.60 25.60
C THR A 168 16.69 14.09 25.47
N THR A 169 16.17 13.60 24.34
CA THR A 169 16.12 12.16 24.02
C THR A 169 17.51 11.54 24.12
N SER A 170 17.62 10.38 24.78
CA SER A 170 18.90 9.72 25.01
C SER A 170 19.55 9.27 23.69
N LYS A 171 20.88 9.24 23.69
CA LYS A 171 21.68 8.79 22.55
C LYS A 171 21.43 7.32 22.20
N ASP A 172 21.16 6.48 23.21
CA ASP A 172 20.90 5.05 23.03
C ASP A 172 19.66 4.79 22.18
N VAL A 173 18.61 5.62 22.30
CA VAL A 173 17.39 5.53 21.49
C VAL A 173 17.70 5.79 20.01
N TRP A 174 18.54 6.78 19.72
CA TRP A 174 18.97 7.08 18.35
C TRP A 174 19.89 6.00 17.78
N CYS A 175 20.79 5.43 18.60
CA CYS A 175 21.62 4.29 18.23
C CYS A 175 20.77 3.04 17.91
N GLN A 176 19.81 2.71 18.77
CA GLN A 176 18.90 1.59 18.54
C GLN A 176 18.10 1.75 17.25
N LEU A 177 17.58 2.96 16.99
CA LEU A 177 16.84 3.26 15.77
C LEU A 177 17.73 3.18 14.51
N ARG A 178 18.96 3.70 14.57
CA ARG A 178 19.96 3.58 13.49
C ARG A 178 20.29 2.13 13.18
N ASP A 179 20.62 1.34 14.20
CA ASP A 179 21.07 -0.04 14.03
C ASP A 179 19.93 -0.92 13.49
N THR A 180 18.71 -0.69 13.99
CA THR A 180 17.50 -1.35 13.51
C THR A 180 17.18 -0.97 12.07
N GLY A 181 17.24 0.32 11.76
CA GLY A 181 17.01 0.84 10.40
C GLY A 181 18.03 0.30 9.40
N GLY A 182 19.32 0.31 9.77
CA GLY A 182 20.41 -0.23 8.97
C GLY A 182 20.31 -1.73 8.73
N ALA A 183 20.00 -2.52 9.76
CA ALA A 183 19.78 -3.96 9.63
C ALA A 183 18.58 -4.29 8.73
N THR A 184 17.47 -3.56 8.91
CA THR A 184 16.25 -3.70 8.10
C THR A 184 16.52 -3.34 6.65
N LEU A 185 17.23 -2.23 6.40
CA LEU A 185 17.62 -1.82 5.05
C LEU A 185 18.51 -2.86 4.37
N GLY A 186 19.48 -3.42 5.12
CA GLY A 186 20.34 -4.51 4.63
C GLY A 186 19.53 -5.74 4.21
N LEU A 187 18.59 -6.19 5.06
CA LEU A 187 17.73 -7.33 4.77
C LEU A 187 16.82 -7.10 3.57
N LEU A 188 16.22 -5.91 3.47
CA LEU A 188 15.40 -5.54 2.31
C LEU A 188 16.22 -5.55 1.02
N TRP A 189 17.48 -5.10 1.06
CA TRP A 189 18.35 -5.09 -0.11
C TRP A 189 18.75 -6.50 -0.55
N VAL A 190 19.09 -7.36 0.41
CA VAL A 190 19.37 -8.76 0.10
C VAL A 190 18.13 -9.46 -0.45
N GLY A 191 16.93 -9.14 0.04
CA GLY A 191 15.66 -9.64 -0.47
C GLY A 191 15.25 -9.09 -1.84
N PHE A 192 15.68 -7.88 -2.18
CA PHE A 192 15.38 -7.23 -3.45
C PHE A 192 15.99 -7.97 -4.66
N VAL A 193 17.18 -8.56 -4.50
CA VAL A 193 17.84 -9.32 -5.57
C VAL A 193 17.03 -10.56 -5.99
N PRO A 194 16.64 -11.48 -5.08
CA PRO A 194 15.67 -12.53 -5.37
C PRO A 194 14.34 -11.99 -5.91
N GLY A 195 13.89 -10.83 -5.42
CA GLY A 195 12.67 -10.17 -5.91
C GLY A 195 12.72 -9.84 -7.40
N LEU A 196 13.79 -9.22 -7.88
CA LEU A 196 13.99 -8.92 -9.30
C LEU A 196 14.12 -10.20 -10.13
N ILE A 197 14.87 -11.18 -9.63
CA ILE A 197 15.02 -12.48 -10.29
C ILE A 197 13.64 -13.14 -10.43
N ALA A 198 12.84 -13.17 -9.35
CA ALA A 198 11.49 -13.68 -9.36
C ALA A 198 10.62 -12.96 -10.40
N THR A 199 10.64 -11.62 -10.44
CA THR A 199 9.87 -10.84 -11.43
C THR A 199 10.26 -11.21 -12.87
N CYS A 200 11.56 -11.17 -13.19
CA CYS A 200 12.05 -11.48 -14.54
C CYS A 200 11.73 -12.91 -14.96
N PHE A 201 11.97 -13.89 -14.08
CA PHE A 201 11.65 -15.29 -14.39
C PHE A 201 10.14 -15.53 -14.49
N THR A 202 9.31 -14.85 -13.70
CA THR A 202 7.85 -14.95 -13.82
C THR A 202 7.38 -14.40 -15.18
N PHE A 203 7.93 -13.26 -15.63
CA PHE A 203 7.64 -12.72 -16.97
C PHE A 203 8.07 -13.67 -18.09
N MET A 204 9.29 -14.23 -18.00
CA MET A 204 9.77 -15.21 -18.99
C MET A 204 8.88 -16.45 -19.00
N TYR A 205 8.48 -16.95 -17.83
CA TYR A 205 7.60 -18.11 -17.74
C TYR A 205 6.19 -17.84 -18.30
N ALA A 206 5.65 -16.64 -18.10
CA ALA A 206 4.40 -16.20 -18.72
C ALA A 206 4.50 -16.20 -20.26
N ALA A 207 5.67 -15.83 -20.79
CA ALA A 207 5.98 -15.72 -22.21
C ALA A 207 6.57 -16.98 -22.84
N LYS A 208 6.55 -18.14 -22.15
CA LYS A 208 7.22 -19.37 -22.61
C LYS A 208 6.77 -19.85 -24.00
N GLU A 209 5.55 -19.51 -24.42
CA GLU A 209 4.98 -19.88 -25.73
C GLU A 209 5.43 -18.96 -26.88
N ILE A 210 6.15 -17.88 -26.58
CA ILE A 210 6.74 -17.00 -27.59
C ILE A 210 8.06 -17.63 -28.08
N PRO A 211 8.30 -17.79 -29.39
CA PRO A 211 9.43 -18.56 -29.94
C PRO A 211 10.79 -18.19 -29.35
N LYS A 212 11.11 -16.88 -29.24
CA LYS A 212 12.39 -16.41 -28.70
C LYS A 212 12.62 -16.79 -27.23
N VAL A 213 11.55 -16.89 -26.44
CA VAL A 213 11.61 -17.23 -25.01
C VAL A 213 11.57 -18.75 -24.85
N GLY A 214 10.79 -19.45 -25.68
CA GLY A 214 10.82 -20.91 -25.79
C GLY A 214 12.20 -21.45 -26.10
N ASP A 215 12.91 -20.89 -27.09
CA ASP A 215 14.28 -21.28 -27.45
C ASP A 215 15.26 -21.16 -26.26
N PHE A 216 15.06 -20.15 -25.40
CA PHE A 216 15.85 -19.98 -24.19
C PHE A 216 15.57 -21.07 -23.15
N PHE A 217 14.31 -21.44 -22.96
CA PHE A 217 13.93 -22.54 -22.07
C PHE A 217 14.38 -23.90 -22.59
N ASP A 218 14.36 -24.11 -23.91
CA ASP A 218 14.87 -25.33 -24.55
C ASP A 218 16.39 -25.44 -24.40
N MET A 219 17.12 -24.34 -24.55
CA MET A 219 18.56 -24.28 -24.25
C MET A 219 18.84 -24.60 -22.76
N LEU A 220 18.01 -24.10 -21.84
CA LEU A 220 18.14 -24.42 -20.41
C LEU A 220 17.85 -25.90 -20.14
N ALA A 221 16.81 -26.45 -20.76
CA ALA A 221 16.50 -27.88 -20.67
C ALA A 221 17.65 -28.75 -21.19
N ALA A 222 18.28 -28.35 -22.30
CA ALA A 222 19.46 -29.02 -22.86
C ALA A 222 20.68 -29.01 -21.91
N LYS A 223 20.76 -28.03 -21.00
CA LYS A 223 21.80 -27.94 -19.96
C LYS A 223 21.43 -28.67 -18.65
N GLY A 224 20.31 -29.39 -18.62
CA GLY A 224 19.84 -30.15 -17.46
C GLY A 224 18.83 -29.42 -16.56
N PHE A 225 18.43 -28.19 -16.90
CA PHE A 225 17.34 -27.49 -16.20
C PHE A 225 16.00 -27.92 -16.77
N SER A 226 15.50 -29.08 -16.31
CA SER A 226 14.17 -29.55 -16.67
C SER A 226 13.08 -28.54 -16.24
N SER A 227 11.90 -28.61 -16.86
CA SER A 227 10.76 -27.74 -16.51
C SER A 227 10.43 -27.78 -15.01
N PHE A 228 10.58 -28.94 -14.37
CA PHE A 228 10.40 -29.09 -12.92
C PHE A 228 11.42 -28.26 -12.11
N VAL A 229 12.70 -28.28 -12.51
CA VAL A 229 13.75 -27.49 -11.83
C VAL A 229 13.50 -25.99 -12.02
N GLN A 230 13.04 -25.57 -13.19
CA GLN A 230 12.69 -24.16 -13.47
C GLN A 230 11.55 -23.69 -12.55
N LYS A 231 10.50 -24.49 -12.39
CA LYS A 231 9.38 -24.23 -11.47
C LYS A 231 9.89 -24.09 -10.02
N ILE A 232 10.75 -25.00 -9.56
CA ILE A 232 11.36 -24.94 -8.22
C ILE A 232 12.18 -23.66 -8.03
N VAL A 233 13.02 -23.27 -8.99
CA VAL A 233 13.82 -22.04 -8.90
C VAL A 233 12.93 -20.82 -8.79
N LEU A 234 11.86 -20.76 -9.58
CA LEU A 234 10.89 -19.66 -9.54
C LEU A 234 10.17 -19.61 -8.18
N SER A 235 9.64 -20.74 -7.70
CA SER A 235 9.00 -20.83 -6.38
C SER A 235 9.94 -20.48 -5.24
N SER A 236 11.20 -20.91 -5.32
CA SER A 236 12.23 -20.61 -4.33
C SER A 236 12.59 -19.13 -4.32
N SER A 237 12.55 -18.45 -5.47
CA SER A 237 12.83 -17.01 -5.57
C SER A 237 11.71 -16.18 -4.92
N TRP A 238 10.45 -16.56 -5.14
CA TRP A 238 9.29 -15.98 -4.45
C TRP A 238 9.33 -16.27 -2.94
N GLY A 239 9.68 -17.50 -2.55
CA GLY A 239 9.86 -17.87 -1.15
C GLY A 239 10.99 -17.10 -0.47
N ALA A 240 12.11 -16.88 -1.16
CA ALA A 240 13.22 -16.07 -0.64
C ALA A 240 12.79 -14.60 -0.45
N LEU A 241 12.12 -13.99 -1.44
CA LEU A 241 11.56 -12.65 -1.30
C LEU A 241 10.64 -12.56 -0.08
N TRP A 242 9.74 -13.52 0.09
CA TRP A 242 8.84 -13.61 1.23
C TRP A 242 9.60 -13.67 2.57
N VAL A 243 10.61 -14.55 2.68
CA VAL A 243 11.40 -14.71 3.90
C VAL A 243 12.17 -13.43 4.24
N PHE A 244 12.82 -12.79 3.27
CA PHE A 244 13.56 -11.55 3.53
C PHE A 244 12.62 -10.42 3.95
N MET A 245 11.45 -10.30 3.32
CA MET A 245 10.45 -9.32 3.74
C MET A 245 9.96 -9.59 5.15
N PHE A 246 9.61 -10.84 5.47
CA PHE A 246 9.18 -11.25 6.81
C PHE A 246 10.24 -10.90 7.86
N VAL A 247 11.48 -11.35 7.66
CA VAL A 247 12.57 -11.11 8.60
C VAL A 247 12.88 -9.62 8.72
N SER A 248 12.84 -8.84 7.63
CA SER A 248 13.03 -7.38 7.69
C SER A 248 11.96 -6.68 8.53
N MET A 249 10.69 -7.05 8.34
CA MET A 249 9.57 -6.48 9.11
C MET A 249 9.67 -6.85 10.58
N THR A 250 9.99 -8.12 10.89
CA THR A 250 10.18 -8.56 12.29
C THR A 250 11.38 -7.88 12.93
N THR A 251 12.49 -7.73 12.21
CA THR A 251 13.69 -7.05 12.71
C THR A 251 13.38 -5.60 13.04
N PHE A 252 12.68 -4.90 12.14
CA PHE A 252 12.29 -3.52 12.38
C PHE A 252 11.31 -3.41 13.56
N ALA A 253 10.24 -4.20 13.54
CA ALA A 253 9.20 -4.13 14.58
C ALA A 253 9.69 -4.53 15.98
N SER A 254 10.70 -5.39 16.08
CA SER A 254 11.29 -5.78 17.37
C SER A 254 12.45 -4.89 17.81
N GLY A 255 13.11 -4.20 16.88
CA GLY A 255 14.26 -3.34 17.16
C GLY A 255 13.90 -1.88 17.42
N VAL A 256 12.74 -1.40 16.94
CA VAL A 256 12.30 -0.01 17.16
C VAL A 256 12.09 0.24 18.66
N PRO A 257 12.61 1.37 19.20
CA PRO A 257 12.41 1.71 20.62
C PRO A 257 10.95 2.04 20.91
N ASP A 258 10.42 1.58 22.05
CA ASP A 258 9.02 1.80 22.45
C ASP A 258 8.64 3.29 22.56
N SER A 259 9.61 4.17 22.80
CA SER A 259 9.42 5.61 22.89
C SER A 259 10.65 6.36 22.39
N LEU A 260 10.41 7.48 21.71
CA LEU A 260 11.47 8.44 21.36
C LEU A 260 11.75 9.48 22.47
N GLY A 261 11.16 9.31 23.66
CA GLY A 261 11.49 10.09 24.86
C GLY A 261 10.28 10.66 25.61
N VAL A 262 9.09 10.71 25.00
CA VAL A 262 7.87 11.22 25.66
C VAL A 262 6.69 10.26 25.48
N ALA A 263 6.32 9.99 24.23
CA ALA A 263 5.16 9.17 23.88
C ALA A 263 5.62 7.87 23.19
N GLY A 264 4.69 6.93 23.06
CA GLY A 264 4.93 5.71 22.30
C GLY A 264 5.30 6.01 20.84
N THR A 265 5.95 5.05 20.19
CA THR A 265 6.19 5.07 18.75
C THR A 265 5.07 4.38 18.00
N ASP A 266 4.64 5.00 16.89
CA ASP A 266 3.64 4.45 15.98
C ASP A 266 4.27 4.12 14.62
N PHE A 267 3.87 3.01 14.00
CA PHE A 267 4.30 2.68 12.64
C PHE A 267 3.56 3.54 11.62
N GLU A 268 4.30 4.09 10.65
CA GLU A 268 3.74 4.96 9.63
C GLU A 268 3.58 4.26 8.27
N ALA A 269 3.08 5.02 7.28
CA ALA A 269 2.68 4.53 5.97
C ALA A 269 3.76 3.73 5.21
N SER A 270 5.06 3.97 5.41
CA SER A 270 6.13 3.23 4.70
C SER A 270 6.27 1.82 5.23
N PHE A 271 6.19 1.63 6.56
CA PHE A 271 6.09 0.31 7.16
C PHE A 271 4.75 -0.35 6.80
N GLY A 272 3.68 0.43 6.70
CA GLY A 272 2.40 0.07 6.10
C GLY A 272 2.47 -0.51 4.70
N LEU A 273 3.15 0.19 3.79
CA LEU A 273 3.35 -0.24 2.41
C LEU A 273 4.16 -1.54 2.35
N LEU A 274 5.12 -1.72 3.25
CA LEU A 274 5.85 -2.99 3.38
C LEU A 274 4.92 -4.14 3.81
N ARG A 275 4.02 -3.91 4.78
CA ARG A 275 2.97 -4.88 5.16
C ARG A 275 2.07 -5.24 3.98
N LEU A 276 1.58 -4.25 3.23
CA LEU A 276 0.79 -4.50 2.03
C LEU A 276 1.56 -5.33 1.00
N CYS A 277 2.82 -4.96 0.72
CA CYS A 277 3.67 -5.71 -0.19
C CYS A 277 3.84 -7.17 0.26
N PHE A 278 4.02 -7.40 1.56
CA PHE A 278 4.16 -8.74 2.13
C PHE A 278 2.90 -9.59 1.90
N LEU A 279 1.71 -9.01 2.08
CA LEU A 279 0.44 -9.69 1.80
C LEU A 279 0.27 -9.99 0.31
N LEU A 280 0.64 -9.06 -0.57
CA LEU A 280 0.61 -9.28 -2.02
C LEU A 280 1.60 -10.38 -2.44
N VAL A 281 2.83 -10.38 -1.92
CA VAL A 281 3.81 -11.44 -2.17
C VAL A 281 3.27 -12.79 -1.69
N SER A 282 2.61 -12.83 -0.54
CA SER A 282 2.00 -14.06 0.00
C SER A 282 0.88 -14.59 -0.90
N GLY A 283 -0.04 -13.72 -1.32
CA GLY A 283 -1.17 -14.10 -2.18
C GLY A 283 -0.74 -14.49 -3.59
N PHE A 284 0.04 -13.66 -4.26
CA PHE A 284 0.50 -13.94 -5.62
C PHE A 284 1.54 -15.05 -5.67
N GLY A 285 2.40 -15.17 -4.65
CA GLY A 285 3.33 -16.28 -4.52
C GLY A 285 2.59 -17.62 -4.37
N ALA A 286 1.57 -17.68 -3.51
CA ALA A 286 0.73 -18.86 -3.38
C ALA A 286 0.02 -19.19 -4.69
N LEU A 287 -0.63 -18.20 -5.32
CA LEU A 287 -1.33 -18.35 -6.61
C LEU A 287 -0.40 -18.88 -7.72
N LEU A 288 0.82 -18.33 -7.80
CA LEU A 288 1.80 -18.76 -8.77
C LEU A 288 2.24 -20.19 -8.49
N ILE A 289 2.60 -20.54 -7.25
CA ILE A 289 3.07 -21.88 -6.90
C ILE A 289 1.96 -22.92 -7.15
N THR A 290 0.72 -22.64 -6.76
CA THR A 290 -0.41 -23.55 -7.02
C THR A 290 -0.65 -23.75 -8.51
N SER A 291 -0.53 -22.68 -9.31
CA SER A 291 -0.63 -22.76 -10.78
C SER A 291 0.54 -23.53 -11.41
N LEU A 292 1.78 -23.27 -11.00
CA LEU A 292 2.97 -23.95 -11.54
C LEU A 292 2.94 -25.45 -11.31
N PHE A 293 2.45 -25.90 -10.16
CA PHE A 293 2.39 -27.31 -9.79
C PHE A 293 1.02 -27.95 -10.05
N GLU A 294 0.10 -27.24 -10.71
CA GLU A 294 -1.24 -27.75 -11.03
C GLU A 294 -1.97 -28.31 -9.78
N LEU A 295 -1.76 -27.67 -8.63
CA LEU A 295 -2.30 -28.10 -7.33
C LEU A 295 -3.80 -27.78 -7.18
N TRP A 296 -4.36 -26.98 -8.08
CA TRP A 296 -5.78 -26.67 -8.11
C TRP A 296 -6.52 -27.63 -9.03
N ASN A 297 -7.63 -28.16 -8.55
CA ASN A 297 -8.58 -28.84 -9.42
C ASN A 297 -9.24 -27.77 -10.29
N ALA A 298 -8.97 -27.80 -11.60
CA ALA A 298 -9.44 -26.78 -12.55
C ALA A 298 -10.97 -26.64 -12.53
N GLU A 299 -11.68 -27.71 -12.16
CA GLU A 299 -13.15 -27.77 -12.05
C GLU A 299 -13.70 -26.75 -11.04
N ASN A 300 -13.19 -26.71 -9.81
CA ASN A 300 -13.75 -25.83 -8.76
C ASN A 300 -13.54 -24.33 -9.05
N VAL A 301 -12.40 -23.97 -9.65
CA VAL A 301 -12.09 -22.58 -10.01
C VAL A 301 -12.83 -22.18 -11.28
N ALA A 302 -12.97 -23.10 -12.23
CA ALA A 302 -13.77 -22.90 -13.44
C ALA A 302 -15.25 -22.76 -13.10
N GLU A 303 -15.78 -23.50 -12.13
CA GLU A 303 -17.16 -23.43 -11.67
C GLU A 303 -17.46 -22.08 -10.99
N ALA A 304 -16.59 -21.62 -10.08
CA ALA A 304 -16.75 -20.30 -9.46
C ALA A 304 -16.64 -19.16 -10.49
N TYR A 305 -15.75 -19.30 -11.47
CA TYR A 305 -15.58 -18.30 -12.53
C TYR A 305 -16.71 -18.35 -13.57
N SER A 306 -17.18 -19.53 -13.96
CA SER A 306 -18.31 -19.68 -14.89
C SER A 306 -19.56 -19.12 -14.25
N GLU A 307 -19.82 -19.40 -12.96
CA GLU A 307 -20.98 -18.83 -12.26
C GLU A 307 -20.92 -17.29 -12.25
N PHE A 308 -19.76 -16.69 -12.00
CA PHE A 308 -19.57 -15.24 -12.07
C PHE A 308 -19.71 -14.67 -13.51
N ALA A 309 -19.12 -15.34 -14.49
CA ALA A 309 -19.09 -14.90 -15.89
C ALA A 309 -20.47 -15.02 -16.57
N GLU A 310 -21.20 -16.08 -16.26
CA GLU A 310 -22.53 -16.39 -16.79
C GLU A 310 -23.63 -15.58 -16.11
N THR A 311 -23.40 -15.10 -14.88
CA THR A 311 -24.31 -14.13 -14.25
C THR A 311 -24.31 -12.85 -15.10
N LYS A 312 -25.36 -12.62 -15.90
CA LYS A 312 -25.53 -11.37 -16.65
C LYS A 312 -26.15 -10.31 -15.74
N PHE A 313 -25.63 -9.08 -15.82
CA PHE A 313 -26.13 -7.94 -15.03
C PHE A 313 -27.61 -7.64 -15.28
N MET A 314 -28.13 -8.04 -16.46
CA MET A 314 -29.52 -7.84 -16.85
C MET A 314 -30.49 -8.90 -16.28
N THR A 315 -30.02 -10.08 -15.87
CA THR A 315 -30.88 -11.18 -15.38
C THR A 315 -30.75 -11.48 -13.89
N ALA A 316 -29.62 -11.14 -13.27
CA ALA A 316 -29.44 -11.25 -11.81
C ALA A 316 -28.56 -10.09 -11.29
N PRO A 317 -29.08 -8.84 -11.35
CA PRO A 317 -28.31 -7.64 -11.01
C PRO A 317 -27.81 -7.65 -9.57
N ALA A 318 -28.58 -8.18 -8.63
CA ALA A 318 -28.23 -8.17 -7.21
C ALA A 318 -27.05 -9.11 -6.89
N LYS A 319 -27.03 -10.33 -7.46
CA LYS A 319 -25.95 -11.30 -7.25
C LYS A 319 -24.62 -10.79 -7.84
N LYS A 320 -24.66 -10.26 -9.06
CA LYS A 320 -23.47 -9.70 -9.72
C LYS A 320 -22.95 -8.45 -9.01
N LEU A 321 -23.84 -7.56 -8.58
CA LEU A 321 -23.49 -6.40 -7.77
C LEU A 321 -22.82 -6.82 -6.46
N LEU A 322 -23.35 -7.86 -5.79
CA LEU A 322 -22.80 -8.37 -4.54
C LEU A 322 -21.36 -8.91 -4.75
N TYR A 323 -21.08 -9.65 -5.83
CA TYR A 323 -19.72 -10.05 -6.18
C TYR A 323 -18.77 -8.85 -6.35
N TYR A 324 -19.19 -7.81 -7.09
CA TYR A 324 -18.37 -6.61 -7.29
C TYR A 324 -18.14 -5.84 -5.98
N LEU A 325 -19.15 -5.73 -5.12
CA LEU A 325 -19.02 -5.05 -3.84
C LEU A 325 -18.08 -5.80 -2.88
N LEU A 326 -18.18 -7.12 -2.81
CA LEU A 326 -17.28 -7.94 -2.00
C LEU A 326 -15.84 -7.88 -2.51
N PHE A 327 -15.64 -7.91 -3.83
CA PHE A 327 -14.32 -7.75 -4.42
C PHE A 327 -13.72 -6.36 -4.14
N LEU A 328 -14.52 -5.31 -4.30
CA LEU A 328 -14.11 -3.94 -3.95
C LEU A 328 -13.76 -3.84 -2.47
N GLN A 329 -14.59 -4.39 -1.58
CA GLN A 329 -14.37 -4.38 -0.14
C GLN A 329 -13.10 -5.16 0.25
N MET A 330 -12.81 -6.28 -0.43
CA MET A 330 -11.55 -7.01 -0.27
C MET A 330 -10.34 -6.13 -0.63
N ILE A 331 -10.40 -5.42 -1.77
CA ILE A 331 -9.33 -4.50 -2.19
C ILE A 331 -9.15 -3.38 -1.16
N LEU A 332 -10.24 -2.78 -0.69
CA LEU A 332 -10.18 -1.69 0.29
C LEU A 332 -9.59 -2.18 1.63
N TYR A 333 -9.98 -3.36 2.12
CA TYR A 333 -9.38 -3.95 3.32
C TYR A 333 -7.90 -4.30 3.12
N MET A 334 -7.50 -4.76 1.93
CA MET A 334 -6.10 -4.94 1.59
C MET A 334 -5.35 -3.61 1.68
N LEU A 335 -5.89 -2.52 1.14
CA LEU A 335 -5.26 -1.20 1.24
C LEU A 335 -5.21 -0.68 2.68
N LEU A 336 -6.22 -0.96 3.53
CA LEU A 336 -6.20 -0.57 4.94
C LEU A 336 -5.09 -1.25 5.76
N THR A 337 -4.50 -2.35 5.27
CA THR A 337 -3.33 -2.97 5.91
C THR A 337 -2.10 -2.07 5.96
N ILE A 338 -2.10 -0.97 5.18
CA ILE A 338 -1.13 0.11 5.28
C ILE A 338 -1.17 0.75 6.68
N ASP A 339 -2.33 0.87 7.31
CA ASP A 339 -2.46 1.41 8.67
C ASP A 339 -2.45 0.30 9.72
N ALA A 340 -3.36 -0.67 9.61
CA ALA A 340 -3.46 -1.79 10.53
C ALA A 340 -4.11 -3.02 9.87
N VAL A 341 -3.87 -4.21 10.44
CA VAL A 341 -4.58 -5.42 10.01
C VAL A 341 -5.96 -5.41 10.66
N HIS A 342 -6.99 -5.11 9.87
CA HIS A 342 -8.37 -5.12 10.30
C HIS A 342 -8.98 -6.52 10.16
N TRP A 343 -9.37 -7.13 11.28
CA TRP A 343 -10.04 -8.44 11.30
C TRP A 343 -11.43 -8.43 10.65
N GLU A 344 -11.99 -7.25 10.42
CA GLU A 344 -13.25 -7.07 9.69
C GLU A 344 -13.19 -7.61 8.25
N MET A 345 -12.00 -7.84 7.68
CA MET A 345 -11.86 -8.54 6.40
C MET A 345 -12.56 -9.92 6.40
N LEU A 346 -12.69 -10.57 7.56
CA LEU A 346 -13.45 -11.83 7.70
C LEU A 346 -14.91 -11.71 7.25
N LEU A 347 -15.50 -10.51 7.29
CA LEU A 347 -16.85 -10.26 6.77
C LEU A 347 -16.95 -10.63 5.29
N VAL A 348 -15.92 -10.33 4.50
CA VAL A 348 -15.88 -10.65 3.07
C VAL A 348 -15.86 -12.17 2.86
N VAL A 349 -15.13 -12.90 3.71
CA VAL A 349 -15.05 -14.37 3.65
C VAL A 349 -16.41 -14.99 4.00
N ILE A 350 -17.06 -14.52 5.07
CA ILE A 350 -18.38 -15.00 5.48
C ILE A 350 -19.42 -14.74 4.39
N ALA A 351 -19.42 -13.55 3.78
CA ALA A 351 -20.33 -13.22 2.68
C ALA A 351 -20.03 -14.01 1.40
N GLY A 352 -18.76 -14.23 1.08
CA GLY A 352 -18.35 -15.07 -0.04
C GLY A 352 -18.81 -16.52 0.14
N TYR A 353 -18.66 -17.08 1.34
CA TYR A 353 -19.15 -18.43 1.63
C TYR A 353 -20.69 -18.52 1.60
N TYR A 354 -21.40 -17.46 1.99
CA TYR A 354 -22.85 -17.40 1.80
C TYR A 354 -23.24 -17.44 0.32
N LEU A 355 -22.53 -16.70 -0.55
CA LEU A 355 -22.80 -16.71 -1.99
C LEU A 355 -22.60 -18.10 -2.61
N ASP A 356 -21.54 -18.80 -2.18
CA ASP A 356 -21.17 -20.11 -2.69
C ASP A 356 -22.08 -21.23 -2.14
N ALA A 357 -22.15 -21.37 -0.82
CA ALA A 357 -22.89 -22.45 -0.17
C ALA A 357 -24.42 -22.21 -0.13
N LYS A 358 -24.89 -20.98 -0.39
CA LYS A 358 -26.30 -20.55 -0.31
C LYS A 358 -26.98 -20.85 1.04
N VAL A 359 -26.20 -21.00 2.11
CA VAL A 359 -26.70 -21.35 3.45
C VAL A 359 -27.10 -20.09 4.21
N LYS A 360 -28.40 -19.97 4.53
CA LYS A 360 -28.98 -18.81 5.26
C LYS A 360 -28.33 -18.52 6.63
N ASN A 361 -27.72 -19.52 7.27
CA ASN A 361 -26.98 -19.34 8.53
C ASN A 361 -25.78 -18.40 8.36
N PHE A 362 -25.08 -18.45 7.22
CA PHE A 362 -23.94 -17.57 6.95
C PHE A 362 -24.39 -16.13 6.66
N MET A 363 -25.56 -15.95 6.04
CA MET A 363 -26.18 -14.62 5.91
C MET A 363 -26.50 -14.00 7.28
N LEU A 364 -27.11 -14.77 8.18
CA LEU A 364 -27.43 -14.28 9.54
C LEU A 364 -26.17 -13.95 10.33
N MET A 365 -25.13 -14.78 10.21
CA MET A 365 -23.82 -14.53 10.81
C MET A 365 -23.18 -13.25 10.24
N TYR A 366 -23.26 -13.02 8.94
CA TYR A 366 -22.79 -11.78 8.32
C TYR A 366 -23.54 -10.56 8.87
N VAL A 367 -24.88 -10.60 8.92
CA VAL A 367 -25.69 -9.49 9.43
C VAL A 367 -25.37 -9.19 10.90
N ALA A 368 -25.22 -10.22 11.75
CA ALA A 368 -24.84 -10.06 13.15
C ALA A 368 -23.44 -9.43 13.29
N ALA A 369 -22.45 -9.94 12.56
CA ALA A 369 -21.08 -9.43 12.60
C ALA A 369 -20.99 -7.98 12.08
N VAL A 370 -21.66 -7.68 10.97
CA VAL A 370 -21.73 -6.31 10.43
C VAL A 370 -22.36 -5.35 11.43
N SER A 371 -23.44 -5.74 12.11
CA SER A 371 -24.12 -4.89 13.10
C SER A 371 -23.17 -4.46 14.23
N VAL A 372 -22.36 -5.40 14.73
CA VAL A 372 -21.33 -5.10 15.75
C VAL A 372 -20.26 -4.17 15.16
N THR A 373 -19.77 -4.48 13.96
CA THR A 373 -18.66 -3.71 13.38
C THR A 373 -19.08 -2.28 13.00
N ILE A 374 -20.33 -2.04 12.60
CA ILE A 374 -20.83 -0.68 12.33
C ILE A 374 -20.73 0.19 13.59
N LEU A 375 -21.04 -0.35 14.77
CA LEU A 375 -20.90 0.38 16.02
C LEU A 375 -19.43 0.74 16.28
N LEU A 376 -18.52 -0.22 16.08
CA LEU A 376 -17.08 0.00 16.24
C LEU A 376 -16.55 1.03 15.23
N ASP A 377 -17.01 0.99 13.99
CA ASP A 377 -16.64 1.96 12.95
C ASP A 377 -17.08 3.37 13.33
N VAL A 378 -18.30 3.53 13.86
CA VAL A 378 -18.81 4.84 14.30
C VAL A 378 -17.98 5.39 15.45
N ILE A 379 -17.56 4.55 16.40
CA ILE A 379 -16.68 4.96 17.50
C ILE A 379 -15.32 5.40 16.94
N HIS A 380 -14.75 4.63 16.00
CA HIS A 380 -13.46 4.94 15.40
C HIS A 380 -13.51 6.24 14.60
N ILE A 381 -14.50 6.42 13.72
CA ILE A 381 -14.72 7.65 12.94
C ILE A 381 -14.94 8.85 13.86
N GLY A 382 -15.69 8.68 14.96
CA GLY A 382 -15.92 9.73 15.95
C GLY A 382 -14.65 10.15 16.71
N GLY A 383 -13.63 9.30 16.76
CA GLY A 383 -12.33 9.58 17.37
C GLY A 383 -11.28 10.14 16.40
N MET A 384 -11.57 10.24 15.10
CA MET A 384 -10.60 10.72 14.12
C MET A 384 -10.32 12.22 14.30
N PRO A 385 -9.03 12.65 14.21
CA PRO A 385 -8.71 14.08 14.20
C PRO A 385 -9.28 14.78 12.95
N SER A 386 -9.24 16.11 12.92
CA SER A 386 -9.62 16.84 11.71
C SER A 386 -8.64 16.57 10.57
N PHE A 387 -9.14 16.51 9.32
CA PHE A 387 -8.31 16.28 8.12
C PHE A 387 -7.16 17.28 7.97
N GLU A 388 -7.29 18.48 8.52
CA GLU A 388 -6.27 19.54 8.47
C GLU A 388 -5.03 19.23 9.32
N LEU A 389 -5.15 18.28 10.26
CA LEU A 389 -4.08 17.89 11.18
C LEU A 389 -3.44 16.54 10.80
N MET A 390 -3.87 15.93 9.70
CA MET A 390 -3.41 14.60 9.25
C MET A 390 -2.30 14.70 8.22
N THR A 391 -1.38 13.75 8.26
CA THR A 391 -0.44 13.52 7.15
C THR A 391 -1.19 12.99 5.91
N PRO A 392 -0.63 13.13 4.69
CA PRO A 392 -1.24 12.59 3.47
C PRO A 392 -1.54 11.08 3.53
N GLY A 393 -0.71 10.31 4.23
CA GLY A 393 -0.90 8.87 4.41
C GLY A 393 -2.06 8.52 5.35
N GLU A 394 -2.15 9.20 6.50
CA GLU A 394 -3.27 9.05 7.44
C GLU A 394 -4.60 9.45 6.79
N SER A 395 -4.62 10.56 6.04
CA SER A 395 -5.81 11.01 5.31
C SER A 395 -6.26 10.00 4.26
N PHE A 396 -5.33 9.41 3.50
CA PHE A 396 -5.64 8.36 2.54
C PHE A 396 -6.28 7.14 3.20
N CYS A 397 -5.70 6.62 4.29
CA CYS A 397 -6.22 5.46 5.00
C CYS A 397 -7.61 5.74 5.60
N ASN A 398 -7.80 6.94 6.17
CA ASN A 398 -9.09 7.35 6.73
C ASN A 398 -10.18 7.48 5.66
N VAL A 399 -9.85 7.99 4.47
CA VAL A 399 -10.79 8.02 3.34
C VAL A 399 -11.20 6.60 2.94
N ILE A 400 -10.24 5.68 2.84
CA ILE A 400 -10.53 4.27 2.54
C ILE A 400 -11.40 3.66 3.62
N TYR A 401 -11.12 3.93 4.90
CA TYR A 401 -11.90 3.44 6.03
C TYR A 401 -13.37 3.88 5.94
N VAL A 402 -13.60 5.16 5.61
CA VAL A 402 -14.96 5.69 5.40
C VAL A 402 -15.65 5.01 4.21
N ILE A 403 -14.93 4.75 3.12
CA ILE A 403 -15.49 4.02 1.97
C ILE A 403 -15.85 2.58 2.37
N VAL A 404 -15.02 1.90 3.16
CA VAL A 404 -15.30 0.56 3.69
C VAL A 404 -16.55 0.59 4.56
N PHE A 405 -16.66 1.55 5.48
CA PHE A 405 -17.85 1.74 6.31
C PHE A 405 -19.12 1.89 5.46
N LEU A 406 -19.10 2.76 4.44
CA LEU A 406 -20.23 2.94 3.53
C LEU A 406 -20.54 1.68 2.71
N SER A 407 -19.50 0.94 2.30
CA SER A 407 -19.66 -0.30 1.54
C SER A 407 -20.42 -1.39 2.31
N LYS A 408 -20.31 -1.43 3.65
CA LYS A 408 -21.06 -2.40 4.48
C LYS A 408 -22.58 -2.25 4.29
N PHE A 409 -23.08 -1.02 4.20
CA PHE A 409 -24.50 -0.76 3.91
C PHE A 409 -24.89 -1.17 2.49
N ALA A 410 -24.02 -0.89 1.52
CA ALA A 410 -24.25 -1.30 0.13
C ALA A 410 -24.33 -2.84 0.00
N VAL A 411 -23.45 -3.57 0.69
CA VAL A 411 -23.45 -5.04 0.72
C VAL A 411 -24.69 -5.58 1.40
N LEU A 412 -25.09 -5.05 2.56
CA LEU A 412 -26.35 -5.44 3.22
C LEU A 412 -27.57 -5.20 2.31
N GLY A 413 -27.61 -4.06 1.62
CA GLY A 413 -28.66 -3.75 0.64
C GLY A 413 -28.67 -4.76 -0.51
N ALA A 414 -27.50 -5.09 -1.07
CA ALA A 414 -27.38 -6.06 -2.14
C ALA A 414 -27.81 -7.47 -1.71
N ILE A 415 -27.47 -7.91 -0.49
CA ILE A 415 -27.95 -9.19 0.09
C ILE A 415 -29.47 -9.19 0.21
N TYR A 416 -30.08 -8.10 0.72
CA TYR A 416 -31.53 -7.99 0.84
C TYR A 416 -32.24 -8.09 -0.51
N PHE A 417 -31.74 -7.38 -1.54
CA PHE A 417 -32.31 -7.47 -2.88
C PHE A 417 -32.12 -8.86 -3.50
N TYR A 418 -30.97 -9.49 -3.27
CA TYR A 418 -30.69 -10.84 -3.74
C TYR A 418 -31.65 -11.88 -3.13
N GLU A 419 -31.88 -11.83 -1.81
CA GLU A 419 -32.87 -12.70 -1.15
C GLU A 419 -34.29 -12.43 -1.68
N LYS A 420 -34.66 -11.16 -1.90
CA LYS A 420 -35.98 -10.83 -2.44
C LYS A 420 -36.18 -11.41 -3.85
N GLU A 421 -35.16 -11.31 -4.70
CA GLU A 421 -35.16 -11.86 -6.06
C GLU A 421 -35.21 -13.40 -6.05
N SER A 422 -34.40 -14.04 -5.18
CA SER A 422 -34.40 -15.50 -4.99
C SER A 422 -35.77 -16.02 -4.52
N ASN A 423 -36.40 -15.34 -3.56
CA ASN A 423 -37.71 -15.75 -3.05
C ASN A 423 -38.86 -15.46 -4.05
N ALA A 424 -38.70 -14.48 -4.94
CA ALA A 424 -39.71 -14.14 -5.97
C ALA A 424 -39.65 -15.05 -7.21
N HIS A 425 -38.54 -15.75 -7.44
CA HIS A 425 -38.32 -16.64 -8.59
C HIS A 425 -38.01 -18.08 -8.17
N ALA A 426 -38.60 -18.54 -7.06
CA ALA A 426 -38.37 -19.86 -6.47
C ALA A 426 -38.59 -21.03 -7.47
N GLU A 427 -39.49 -20.89 -8.44
CA GLU A 427 -39.77 -21.91 -9.48
C GLU A 427 -38.83 -21.82 -10.70
N THR A 428 -38.17 -20.68 -10.94
CA THR A 428 -37.28 -20.49 -12.11
C THR A 428 -35.83 -20.81 -11.78
N PHE A 429 -35.41 -20.65 -10.52
CA PHE A 429 -34.07 -21.03 -10.07
C PHE A 429 -33.88 -22.54 -10.04
N GLN A 430 -34.91 -23.32 -9.68
CA GLN A 430 -34.88 -24.79 -9.80
C GLN A 430 -34.67 -25.28 -11.25
N ARG A 431 -35.01 -24.46 -12.26
CA ARG A 431 -34.82 -24.83 -13.68
C ARG A 431 -33.40 -24.56 -14.19
N PHE A 432 -32.64 -23.69 -13.52
CA PHE A 432 -31.19 -23.59 -13.75
C PHE A 432 -30.41 -24.68 -12.98
N ASP A 433 -31.08 -25.43 -12.09
CA ASP A 433 -30.50 -26.50 -11.28
C ASP A 433 -30.56 -27.90 -11.97
N GLU A 434 -31.13 -28.03 -13.18
CA GLU A 434 -31.30 -29.31 -13.89
C GLU A 434 -30.70 -29.34 -15.32
N VAL A 435 -29.69 -28.52 -15.65
CA VAL A 435 -28.87 -28.86 -16.84
C VAL A 435 -27.90 -29.96 -16.43
N SER A 436 -28.38 -31.21 -16.52
CA SER A 436 -27.51 -32.37 -16.37
C SER A 436 -26.44 -32.38 -17.47
N PRO A 437 -25.24 -32.93 -17.23
CA PRO A 437 -24.18 -33.04 -18.22
C PRO A 437 -24.57 -33.76 -19.52
N ASP A 438 -25.71 -34.46 -19.55
CA ASP A 438 -26.17 -35.24 -20.70
C ASP A 438 -26.81 -34.40 -21.82
N GLU A 439 -27.16 -33.11 -21.58
CA GLU A 439 -27.71 -32.23 -22.64
C GLU A 439 -26.66 -31.42 -23.41
N ILE A 440 -25.37 -31.57 -23.10
CA ILE A 440 -24.26 -30.94 -23.87
C ILE A 440 -23.75 -31.87 -24.98
N ALA A 441 -24.35 -33.07 -25.13
CA ALA A 441 -23.94 -34.09 -26.10
C ALA A 441 -24.93 -34.37 -27.25
N GLU A 442 -25.80 -33.40 -27.61
CA GLU A 442 -26.54 -33.41 -28.90
C GLU A 442 -26.23 -32.22 -29.80
#